data_AF-A0A4V1TDJ5-F1
#
_entry.id   AF-A0A4V1TDJ5-F1
#
_cell.length_a   1.000
_cell.length_b   1.000
_cell.length_c   1.000
_cell.angle_alpha   90.00
_cell.angle_beta   90.00
_cell.angle_gamma   90.00
#
_symmetry.space_group_name_H-M   'P 1'
#
loop_
_entity.id
_entity.type
_entity.pdbx_description
1 polymer ?
#
loop_
_entity_poly.entity_id
_entity_poly.type
_entity_poly.pdbx_seq_one_letter_code
_entity_poly.pdbx_strand_id
1 'polypeptide(L)' 'HIWSSACEAGELGAKATQSMIALRGRAARLGERSLGHIDPGAASAVVILKAMRETFDGTASR' A
#
# COMPACT_ATOMS: atom_id res chain seq x y z
N HIS A 1 -12.48 9.43 -11.28
CA HIS A 1 -12.78 9.42 -9.83
C HIS A 1 -11.46 9.40 -9.06
N ILE A 2 -11.24 10.39 -8.18
CA ILE A 2 -9.96 10.58 -7.46
C ILE A 2 -9.56 9.32 -6.65
N TRP A 3 -10.54 8.60 -6.12
CA TRP A 3 -10.31 7.41 -5.30
C TRP A 3 -9.86 6.19 -6.08
N SER A 4 -10.34 6.00 -7.32
CA SER A 4 -9.82 4.96 -8.21
C SER A 4 -8.35 5.19 -8.55
N SER A 5 -8.00 6.42 -8.93
CA SER A 5 -6.61 6.78 -9.22
C SER A 5 -5.72 6.69 -7.97
N ALA A 6 -6.24 7.04 -6.79
CA ALA A 6 -5.53 6.86 -5.53
C ALA A 6 -5.27 5.37 -5.22
N CYS A 7 -6.27 4.50 -5.45
CA CYS A 7 -6.09 3.04 -5.28
C CYS A 7 -5.00 2.51 -6.23
N GLU A 8 -5.04 2.88 -7.51
CA GLU A 8 -4.04 2.46 -8.50
C GLU A 8 -2.63 2.93 -8.11
N ALA A 9 -2.48 4.21 -7.75
CA ALA A 9 -1.21 4.77 -7.31
C ALA A 9 -0.71 4.07 -6.03
N GLY A 10 -1.61 3.80 -5.07
CA GLY A 10 -1.28 3.07 -3.85
C GLY A 10 -0.81 1.65 -4.12
N GLU A 11 -1.48 0.91 -5.02
CA GLU A 11 -1.10 -0.45 -5.41
C GLU A 11 0.27 -0.49 -6.08
N LEU A 12 0.56 0.47 -6.97
CA LEU A 12 1.88 0.61 -7.59
C LEU A 12 2.95 0.93 -6.55
N GLY A 13 2.67 1.87 -5.64
CA GLY A 13 3.56 2.23 -4.55
C GLY A 13 3.87 1.07 -3.62
N ALA A 14 2.85 0.30 -3.21
CA ALA A 14 3.02 -0.88 -2.39
C ALA A 14 3.86 -1.95 -3.10
N LYS A 15 3.58 -2.26 -4.37
CA LYS A 15 4.39 -3.21 -5.16
C LYS A 15 5.85 -2.75 -5.29
N ALA A 16 6.08 -1.45 -5.50
CA ALA A 16 7.44 -0.90 -5.61
C ALA A 16 8.28 -1.08 -4.34
N THR A 17 7.66 -1.18 -3.16
CA THR A 17 8.41 -1.45 -1.91
C THR A 17 9.15 -2.79 -1.94
N GLN A 18 8.70 -3.74 -2.77
CA GLN A 18 9.35 -5.04 -2.94
C GLN A 18 10.80 -4.91 -3.41
N SER A 19 11.13 -3.89 -4.20
CA SER A 19 12.49 -3.65 -4.70
C SER A 19 13.32 -2.73 -3.80
N MET A 20 12.87 -2.45 -2.57
CA MET A 20 13.53 -1.53 -1.65
C MET A 20 14.17 -2.28 -0.48
N ILE A 21 15.35 -1.83 -0.05
CA ILE A 21 15.90 -2.20 1.25
C ILE A 21 15.28 -1.29 2.31
N ALA A 22 14.70 -1.89 3.35
CA ALA A 22 14.01 -1.14 4.39
C ALA A 22 15.01 -0.33 5.23
N LEU A 23 14.84 0.99 5.27
CA LEU A 23 15.68 1.91 6.06
C LEU A 23 15.02 2.37 7.37
N ARG A 24 13.73 2.04 7.57
CA ARG A 24 12.90 2.46 8.70
C ARG A 24 12.05 1.31 9.24
N GLY A 25 11.59 1.44 10.48
CA GLY A 25 10.71 0.48 11.13
C GLY A 25 11.38 -0.85 11.53
N ARG A 26 10.57 -1.87 11.81
CA ARG A 26 11.05 -3.20 12.26
C ARG A 26 11.80 -3.95 11.15
N ALA A 27 11.38 -3.80 9.89
CA ALA A 27 11.99 -4.46 8.74
C ALA A 27 13.43 -3.97 8.49
N ALA A 28 13.79 -2.76 8.91
CA ALA A 28 15.17 -2.25 8.78
C ALA A 28 16.21 -3.12 9.50
N ARG A 29 15.81 -3.86 10.54
CA ARG A 29 16.69 -4.80 11.26
C ARG A 29 17.11 -6.00 10.40
N LEU A 30 16.41 -6.26 9.30
CA LEU A 30 16.70 -7.36 8.39
C LEU A 30 17.70 -6.97 7.30
N GLY A 31 17.98 -5.67 7.10
CA GLY A 31 18.91 -5.19 6.07
C GLY A 31 18.51 -5.71 4.68
N GLU A 32 19.48 -6.23 3.91
CA GLU A 32 19.26 -6.79 2.57
C GLU A 32 18.19 -7.90 2.53
N ARG A 33 17.94 -8.59 3.65
CA ARG A 33 16.90 -9.62 3.72
C ARG A 33 15.48 -9.07 3.66
N SER A 34 15.29 -7.74 3.71
CA SER A 34 13.98 -7.14 3.45
C SER A 34 13.68 -7.05 1.94
N LEU A 35 14.69 -7.13 1.08
CA LEU A 35 14.51 -7.05 -0.37
C LEU A 35 13.65 -8.23 -0.85
N GLY A 36 12.73 -7.97 -1.78
CA GLY A 36 11.78 -8.97 -2.27
C GLY A 36 10.48 -9.03 -1.47
N HIS A 37 10.34 -8.26 -0.39
CA HIS A 37 9.13 -8.21 0.44
C HIS A 37 8.40 -6.88 0.32
N ILE A 38 7.09 -6.95 0.06
CA ILE A 38 6.20 -5.78 0.12
C ILE A 38 6.11 -5.31 1.57
N ASP A 39 6.25 -3.99 1.79
CA ASP A 39 6.06 -3.40 3.11
C ASP A 39 4.59 -3.57 3.56
N PRO A 40 4.34 -4.18 4.74
CA PRO A 40 2.98 -4.41 5.22
C PRO A 40 2.22 -3.11 5.53
N GLY A 41 2.93 -2.02 5.85
CA GLY A 41 2.32 -0.70 6.06
C GLY A 41 1.79 -0.13 4.75
N ALA A 42 2.59 -0.20 3.68
CA ALA A 42 2.16 0.20 2.33
C ALA A 42 0.98 -0.64 1.84
N ALA A 43 1.00 -1.96 2.06
CA ALA A 43 -0.13 -2.84 1.74
C ALA A 43 -1.41 -2.45 2.52
N SER A 44 -1.27 -2.13 3.81
CA SER A 44 -2.40 -1.67 4.64
C SER A 44 -2.98 -0.33 4.17
N ALA A 45 -2.12 0.59 3.72
CA ALA A 45 -2.57 1.88 3.16
C ALA A 45 -3.45 1.69 1.91
N VAL A 46 -3.13 0.71 1.06
CA VAL A 46 -3.98 0.35 -0.09
C VAL A 46 -5.37 -0.12 0.35
N VAL A 47 -5.45 -0.92 1.42
CA VAL A 47 -6.75 -1.37 1.97
C VAL A 47 -7.59 -0.18 2.43
N ILE A 48 -6.97 0.79 3.12
CA ILE A 48 -7.65 2.03 3.53
C ILE A 48 -8.17 2.82 2.32
N LEU A 49 -7.36 2.98 1.27
CA LEU A 49 -7.76 3.67 0.04
C LEU A 49 -8.95 2.98 -0.65
N LYS A 50 -8.97 1.64 -0.67
CA LYS A 50 -10.10 0.87 -1.22
C LYS A 50 -11.38 1.11 -0.42
N ALA A 51 -11.30 1.12 0.91
CA ALA A 51 -12.44 1.43 1.77
C ALA A 51 -12.95 2.88 1.56
N MET A 52 -12.03 3.84 1.39
CA MET A 52 -12.40 5.22 1.05
C MET A 52 -13.10 5.29 -0.31
N ARG A 53 -12.58 4.60 -1.34
CA ARG A 53 -13.23 4.50 -2.65
C ARG A 53 -14.64 3.94 -2.53
N GLU A 54 -14.82 2.85 -1.79
CA GLU A 54 -16.14 2.24 -1.57
C GLU A 54 -17.11 3.23 -0.93
N THR A 55 -16.65 3.93 0.11
CA THR A 55 -17.45 4.92 0.85
C THR A 55 -17.83 6.13 -0.01
N PHE A 56 -16.88 6.68 -0.76
CA PHE A 56 -17.04 7.97 -1.44
C PHE A 56 -17.52 7.87 -2.89
N ASP A 57 -17.26 6.77 -3.60
CA ASP A 57 -17.81 6.55 -4.95
C ASP A 57 -19.22 5.92 -4.90
N GLY A 58 -19.83 5.80 -3.71
CA GLY A 58 -21.20 5.32 -3.54
C GLY A 58 -21.41 3.83 -3.84
N THR A 59 -20.31 3.06 -3.90
CA THR A 59 -20.37 1.59 -4.06
C THR A 59 -20.50 0.86 -2.73
N ALA A 60 -20.39 1.56 -1.60
CA ALA A 60 -20.85 1.13 -0.30
C ALA A 60 -22.38 0.95 -0.31
N SER A 61 -22.83 -0.18 -0.85
CA SER A 61 -24.22 -0.61 -0.74
C SER A 61 -24.44 -1.14 0.68
N ARG A 62 -25.11 -0.31 1.49
CA ARG A 62 -25.81 -0.62 2.75
C ARG A 62 -24.98 -1.13 3.93
#